data_AF-A0A3C2ABV8-F1
#
_entry.id   AF-A0A3C2ABV8-F1
#
_cell.length_a   1.000
_cell.length_b   1.000
_cell.length_c   1.000
_cell.angle_alpha   90.00
_cell.angle_beta   90.00
_cell.angle_gamma   90.00
#
_symmetry.space_group_name_H-M   'P 1'
#
loop_
_entity.id
_entity.type
_entity.pdbx_description
1 polymer ?
#
loop_
_entity_poly.entity_id
_entity_poly.type
_entity_poly.pdbx_seq_one_letter_code
_entity_poly.pdbx_strand_id
1 'polypeptide(L)'
;MTWFIPTLPLWVSILFLLVIPLPIYLIARLMSQGATAAYGSPTGQRVQSLVLVGYALFLAYATWGWSQGWYAEPGLPPRILLYTTLPLLAVLLPGVFPWRYYRQVAQSLPVAEWVRLHRFRFIGSFFLLLFLFGELPPLIGIVAGTGDILTAATSFWVAKQLKQNAPKARRWAYVWNTFGLLDILATSALASMLTQRAMTTGSQGVEALASFPFCFIPAFAPATIIFLHLTIYRRLRQV
;
A
#
# COMPACT_ATOMS: atom_id res chain seq x y z
N MET A 1 7.57 17.74 -18.79
CA MET A 1 7.64 16.38 -18.21
C MET A 1 7.03 15.41 -19.20
N THR A 2 7.68 14.27 -19.44
CA THR A 2 7.06 13.17 -20.21
C THR A 2 6.13 12.40 -19.28
N TRP A 3 4.98 11.95 -19.80
CA TRP A 3 4.02 11.17 -19.01
C TRP A 3 4.57 9.83 -18.55
N PHE A 4 5.54 9.26 -19.28
CA PHE A 4 6.19 8.01 -18.92
C PHE A 4 7.70 8.22 -18.81
N ILE A 5 8.34 7.34 -18.07
CA ILE A 5 9.79 7.21 -17.98
C ILE A 5 10.31 6.73 -19.36
N PRO A 6 11.11 7.53 -20.11
CA PRO A 6 11.46 7.23 -21.49
C PRO A 6 12.28 5.94 -21.68
N THR A 7 13.05 5.57 -20.67
CA THR A 7 13.93 4.38 -20.63
C THR A 7 13.18 3.09 -20.33
N LEU A 8 11.94 3.18 -19.83
CA LEU A 8 11.10 2.01 -19.57
C LEU A 8 10.26 1.64 -20.80
N PRO A 9 10.13 0.34 -21.10
CA PRO A 9 9.15 -0.11 -22.08
C PRO A 9 7.74 0.34 -21.69
N LEU A 10 7.03 0.96 -22.64
CA LEU A 10 5.69 1.52 -22.41
C LEU A 10 4.69 0.52 -21.81
N TRP A 11 4.82 -0.76 -22.17
CA TRP A 11 3.95 -1.82 -21.66
C TRP A 11 4.03 -1.97 -20.13
N VAL A 12 5.19 -1.67 -19.50
CA VAL A 12 5.36 -1.74 -18.03
C VAL A 12 4.47 -0.70 -17.37
N SER A 13 4.51 0.54 -17.88
CA SER A 13 3.69 1.65 -17.38
C SER A 13 2.19 1.41 -17.61
N ILE A 14 1.80 0.89 -18.78
CA ILE A 14 0.41 0.54 -19.08
C ILE A 14 -0.06 -0.58 -18.15
N LEU A 15 0.72 -1.64 -17.98
CA LEU A 15 0.39 -2.75 -17.09
C LEU A 15 0.22 -2.24 -15.65
N PHE A 16 1.10 -1.36 -15.18
CA PHE A 16 0.97 -0.75 -13.85
C PHE A 16 -0.35 0.00 -13.69
N LEU A 17 -0.70 0.86 -14.66
CA LEU A 17 -1.95 1.62 -14.65
C LEU A 17 -3.21 0.73 -14.69
N LEU A 18 -3.14 -0.42 -15.36
CA LEU A 18 -4.24 -1.38 -15.39
C LEU A 18 -4.41 -2.12 -14.05
N VAL A 19 -3.31 -2.39 -13.34
CA VAL A 19 -3.34 -3.20 -12.11
C VAL A 19 -3.53 -2.35 -10.86
N ILE A 20 -3.04 -1.10 -10.81
CA ILE A 20 -3.14 -0.22 -9.63
C ILE A 20 -4.56 0.03 -9.09
N PRO A 21 -5.66 0.01 -9.89
CA PRO A 21 -7.01 0.11 -9.35
C PRO A 21 -7.44 -1.13 -8.55
N LEU A 22 -6.80 -2.28 -8.75
CA LEU A 22 -7.17 -3.54 -8.10
C LEU A 22 -7.06 -3.48 -6.56
N PRO A 23 -5.95 -3.03 -5.94
CA PRO A 23 -5.88 -2.80 -4.49
C PRO A 23 -7.04 -1.97 -3.95
N ILE A 24 -7.35 -0.85 -4.62
CA ILE A 24 -8.40 0.09 -4.21
C ILE A 24 -9.77 -0.60 -4.27
N TYR A 25 -10.06 -1.32 -5.35
CA TYR A 25 -11.28 -2.11 -5.48
C TYR A 25 -11.39 -3.19 -4.39
N LEU A 26 -10.31 -3.91 -4.11
CA LEU A 26 -10.30 -4.95 -3.06
C LEU A 26 -10.55 -4.37 -1.66
N ILE A 27 -9.98 -3.21 -1.36
CA ILE A 27 -10.22 -2.48 -0.10
C ILE A 27 -11.68 -2.01 -0.03
N ALA A 28 -12.18 -1.36 -1.08
CA ALA A 28 -13.56 -0.87 -1.13
C ALA A 28 -14.56 -2.01 -0.96
N ARG A 29 -14.31 -3.16 -1.60
CA ARG A 29 -15.12 -4.37 -1.46
C ARG A 29 -15.09 -4.93 -0.04
N LEU A 30 -13.91 -5.04 0.59
CA LEU A 30 -13.80 -5.50 1.97
C LEU A 30 -14.57 -4.56 2.93
N MET A 31 -14.37 -3.25 2.77
CA MET A 31 -15.08 -2.24 3.57
C MET A 31 -16.59 -2.30 3.38
N SER A 32 -17.06 -2.49 2.15
CA SER A 32 -18.47 -2.69 1.83
C SER A 32 -19.06 -3.93 2.50
N GLN A 33 -18.34 -5.05 2.48
CA GLN A 33 -18.76 -6.29 3.14
C GLN A 33 -18.90 -6.09 4.65
N GLY A 34 -17.93 -5.44 5.28
CA GLY A 34 -17.98 -5.19 6.72
C GLY A 34 -19.07 -4.20 7.10
N ALA A 35 -19.29 -3.15 6.30
CA ALA A 35 -20.36 -2.18 6.51
C ALA A 35 -21.74 -2.79 6.28
N THR A 36 -21.88 -3.70 5.31
CA THR A 36 -23.10 -4.49 5.10
C THR A 36 -23.41 -5.35 6.30
N ALA A 37 -22.40 -6.06 6.82
CA ALA A 37 -22.57 -6.91 7.99
C ALA A 37 -22.87 -6.12 9.27
N ALA A 38 -22.36 -4.89 9.41
CA ALA A 38 -22.57 -4.06 10.59
C ALA A 38 -23.86 -3.21 10.54
N TYR A 39 -24.25 -2.73 9.36
CA TYR A 39 -25.27 -1.67 9.20
C TYR A 39 -26.24 -1.89 8.02
N GLY A 40 -26.19 -3.05 7.35
CA GLY A 40 -27.07 -3.38 6.23
C GLY A 40 -26.56 -2.95 4.85
N SER A 41 -27.16 -3.54 3.81
CA SER A 41 -26.73 -3.44 2.41
C SER A 41 -26.66 -2.01 1.84
N PRO A 42 -27.64 -1.10 2.07
CA PRO A 42 -27.56 0.27 1.54
C PRO A 42 -26.32 1.03 2.04
N THR A 43 -25.97 0.81 3.30
CA THR A 43 -24.77 1.40 3.92
C THR A 43 -23.49 0.82 3.30
N GLY A 44 -23.46 -0.49 3.07
CA GLY A 44 -22.34 -1.16 2.39
C GLY A 44 -22.05 -0.61 1.01
N GLN A 45 -23.08 -0.38 0.20
CA GLN A 45 -22.94 0.22 -1.15
C GLN A 45 -22.41 1.65 -1.07
N ARG A 46 -22.94 2.46 -0.15
CA ARG A 46 -22.44 3.83 0.08
C ARG A 46 -20.97 3.84 0.47
N VAL A 47 -20.57 3.00 1.43
CA VAL A 47 -19.16 2.87 1.85
C VAL A 47 -18.28 2.45 0.69
N GLN A 48 -18.73 1.53 -0.17
CA GLN A 48 -17.99 1.14 -1.36
C GLN A 48 -17.70 2.34 -2.26
N SER A 49 -18.75 3.09 -2.62
CA SER A 49 -18.63 4.27 -3.48
C SER A 49 -17.74 5.33 -2.85
N LEU A 50 -17.88 5.60 -1.55
CA LEU A 50 -17.06 6.58 -0.84
C LEU A 50 -15.57 6.20 -0.84
N VAL A 51 -15.24 4.92 -0.62
CA VAL A 51 -13.84 4.46 -0.66
C VAL A 51 -13.28 4.55 -2.08
N LEU A 52 -14.04 4.13 -3.10
CA LEU A 52 -13.61 4.21 -4.50
C LEU A 52 -13.39 5.66 -4.94
N VAL A 53 -14.36 6.54 -4.68
CA VAL A 53 -14.27 7.97 -5.01
C VAL A 53 -13.16 8.65 -4.22
N GLY A 54 -13.04 8.36 -2.93
CA GLY A 54 -11.98 8.92 -2.08
C GLY A 54 -10.59 8.59 -2.60
N TYR A 55 -10.32 7.34 -2.93
CA TYR A 55 -9.02 6.95 -3.52
C TYR A 55 -8.85 7.47 -4.95
N ALA A 56 -9.91 7.53 -5.77
CA ALA A 56 -9.82 8.12 -7.11
C ALA A 56 -9.44 9.60 -7.05
N LEU A 57 -10.08 10.37 -6.16
CA LEU A 57 -9.73 11.77 -5.90
C LEU A 57 -8.31 11.91 -5.35
N PHE A 58 -7.88 11.01 -4.48
CA PHE A 58 -6.52 10.99 -3.95
C PHE A 58 -5.47 10.72 -5.05
N LEU A 59 -5.71 9.74 -5.94
CA LEU A 59 -4.81 9.48 -7.07
C LEU A 59 -4.83 10.63 -8.09
N ALA A 60 -5.98 11.28 -8.29
CA ALA A 60 -6.07 12.49 -9.11
C ALA A 60 -5.24 13.63 -8.50
N TYR A 61 -5.31 13.83 -7.19
CA TYR A 61 -4.47 14.78 -6.46
C TYR A 61 -2.97 14.46 -6.61
N ALA A 62 -2.56 13.19 -6.45
CA ALA A 62 -1.18 12.78 -6.63
C ALA A 62 -0.70 13.01 -8.09
N THR A 63 -1.54 12.70 -9.08
CA THR A 63 -1.25 12.95 -10.50
C THR A 63 -1.10 14.45 -10.77
N TRP A 64 -1.98 15.27 -10.21
CA TRP A 64 -1.90 16.72 -10.33
C TRP A 64 -0.64 17.28 -9.67
N GLY A 65 -0.30 16.85 -8.45
CA GLY A 65 0.95 17.25 -7.79
C GLY A 65 2.20 16.87 -8.59
N TRP A 66 2.19 15.69 -9.23
CA TRP A 66 3.24 15.29 -10.16
C TRP A 66 3.33 16.22 -11.38
N SER A 67 2.20 16.58 -12.00
CA SER A 67 2.19 17.46 -13.19
C SER A 67 2.65 18.89 -12.89
N GLN A 68 2.50 19.33 -11.63
CA GLN A 68 3.05 20.60 -11.13
C GLN A 68 4.53 20.50 -10.71
N GLY A 69 5.14 19.31 -10.80
CA GLY A 69 6.54 19.06 -10.47
C GLY A 69 6.86 19.04 -8.97
N TRP A 70 5.87 18.86 -8.09
CA TRP A 70 6.09 18.85 -6.64
C TRP A 70 7.05 17.76 -6.16
N TYR A 71 7.22 16.70 -6.95
CA TYR A 71 8.04 15.54 -6.61
C TYR A 71 9.37 15.49 -7.38
N ALA A 72 9.62 16.46 -8.28
CA ALA A 72 10.77 16.42 -9.19
C ALA A 72 12.10 16.62 -8.46
N GLU A 73 12.10 17.47 -7.43
CA GLU A 73 13.30 17.73 -6.64
C GLU A 73 13.44 16.71 -5.51
N PRO A 74 14.64 16.18 -5.28
CA PRO A 74 14.94 15.38 -4.11
C PRO A 74 14.67 16.15 -2.80
N GLY A 75 14.20 15.44 -1.78
CA GLY A 75 13.96 16.03 -0.45
C GLY A 75 13.94 14.96 0.63
N LEU A 76 13.99 15.36 1.91
CA LEU A 76 13.99 14.47 3.06
C LEU A 76 12.81 14.76 4.01
N PRO A 77 11.87 13.81 4.21
CA PRO A 77 11.72 12.57 3.43
C PRO A 77 11.44 12.87 1.94
N PRO A 78 11.55 11.87 1.04
CA PRO A 78 11.22 12.04 -0.38
C PRO A 78 9.93 12.84 -0.56
N ARG A 79 9.94 13.89 -1.40
CA ARG A 79 8.82 14.86 -1.47
C ARG A 79 7.49 14.18 -1.77
N ILE A 80 7.49 13.11 -2.56
CA ILE A 80 6.30 12.29 -2.78
C ILE A 80 5.72 11.77 -1.47
N LEU A 81 6.53 11.25 -0.54
CA LEU A 81 6.07 10.80 0.78
C LEU A 81 5.52 11.95 1.61
N LEU A 82 6.20 13.11 1.58
CA LEU A 82 5.80 14.30 2.33
C LEU A 82 4.42 14.81 1.91
N TYR A 83 4.14 14.90 0.61
CA TYR A 83 2.90 15.47 0.09
C TYR A 83 1.76 14.47 -0.06
N THR A 84 2.02 13.16 0.01
CA THR A 84 0.97 12.14 -0.22
C THR A 84 0.87 11.13 0.92
N THR A 85 1.92 10.34 1.17
CA THR A 85 1.91 9.26 2.17
C THR A 85 1.66 9.78 3.58
N LEU A 86 2.34 10.84 4.00
CA LEU A 86 2.19 11.40 5.34
C LEU A 86 0.78 12.01 5.57
N PRO A 87 0.23 12.83 4.65
CA PRO A 87 -1.17 13.25 4.72
C PRO A 87 -2.15 12.08 4.75
N LEU A 88 -1.95 11.06 3.91
CA LEU A 88 -2.83 9.88 3.91
C LEU A 88 -2.74 9.11 5.24
N LEU A 89 -1.54 8.95 5.81
CA LEU A 89 -1.36 8.39 7.15
C LEU A 89 -2.06 9.23 8.22
N ALA A 90 -2.00 10.56 8.13
CA ALA A 90 -2.70 11.46 9.06
C ALA A 90 -4.23 11.33 8.93
N VAL A 91 -4.77 11.07 7.74
CA VAL A 91 -6.20 10.77 7.59
C VAL A 91 -6.54 9.38 8.15
N LEU A 92 -5.76 8.36 7.79
CA LEU A 92 -6.07 6.97 8.14
C LEU A 92 -5.86 6.67 9.63
N LEU A 93 -4.75 7.11 10.22
CA LEU A 93 -4.40 6.77 11.60
C LEU A 93 -5.20 7.58 12.62
N PRO A 94 -5.03 8.89 12.83
CA PRO A 94 -5.85 9.59 13.81
C PRO A 94 -7.29 9.85 13.34
N GLY A 95 -7.56 9.94 12.03
CA GLY A 95 -8.93 10.18 11.53
C GLY A 95 -9.81 8.93 11.50
N VAL A 96 -9.37 7.88 10.79
CA VAL A 96 -10.21 6.68 10.57
C VAL A 96 -10.02 5.61 11.63
N PHE A 97 -8.79 5.32 12.05
CA PHE A 97 -8.47 4.20 12.93
C PHE A 97 -9.20 4.21 14.29
N PRO A 98 -9.33 5.33 15.03
CA PRO A 98 -10.07 5.36 16.30
C PRO A 98 -11.58 5.49 16.10
N TRP A 99 -12.05 5.81 14.89
CA TRP A 99 -13.45 6.10 14.62
C TRP A 99 -14.34 4.89 14.94
N ARG A 100 -15.36 5.10 15.78
CA ARG A 100 -16.25 4.03 16.26
C ARG A 100 -16.94 3.30 15.11
N TYR A 101 -17.32 4.02 14.06
CA TYR A 101 -17.93 3.47 12.87
C TYR A 101 -16.99 2.46 12.19
N TYR A 102 -15.75 2.88 11.89
CA TYR A 102 -14.74 2.00 11.32
C TYR A 102 -14.48 0.77 12.19
N ARG A 103 -14.43 0.95 13.52
CA ARG A 103 -14.21 -0.17 14.45
C ARG A 103 -15.29 -1.25 14.34
N GLN A 104 -16.56 -0.86 14.26
CA GLN A 104 -17.67 -1.80 14.11
C GLN A 104 -17.62 -2.52 12.75
N VAL A 105 -17.31 -1.80 11.67
CA VAL A 105 -17.07 -2.39 10.33
C VAL A 105 -15.91 -3.40 10.36
N ALA A 106 -14.80 -3.06 11.02
CA ALA A 106 -13.69 -3.98 11.15
C ALA A 106 -14.05 -5.22 11.98
N GLN A 107 -14.91 -5.04 12.99
CA GLN A 107 -15.32 -6.10 13.90
C GLN A 107 -16.29 -7.11 13.29
N SER A 108 -17.08 -6.71 12.30
CA SER A 108 -18.05 -7.57 11.63
C SER A 108 -17.40 -8.57 10.65
N LEU A 109 -16.10 -8.43 10.34
CA LEU A 109 -15.39 -9.30 9.42
C LEU A 109 -14.38 -10.22 10.10
N PRO A 110 -14.26 -11.50 9.69
CA PRO A 110 -13.21 -12.39 10.18
C PRO A 110 -11.81 -11.84 9.91
N VAL A 111 -10.86 -12.07 10.84
CA VAL A 111 -9.45 -11.64 10.68
C VAL A 111 -8.82 -12.20 9.40
N ALA A 112 -9.23 -13.40 9.00
CA ALA A 112 -8.75 -14.04 7.78
C ALA A 112 -9.02 -13.21 6.51
N GLU A 113 -10.11 -12.43 6.45
CA GLU A 113 -10.40 -11.57 5.29
C GLU A 113 -9.47 -10.36 5.24
N TRP A 114 -9.13 -9.77 6.40
CA TRP A 114 -8.13 -8.72 6.50
C TRP A 114 -6.74 -9.19 6.07
N VAL A 115 -6.33 -10.39 6.50
CA VAL A 115 -5.06 -11.00 6.06
C VAL A 115 -5.07 -11.23 4.55
N ARG A 116 -6.14 -11.84 4.02
CA ARG A 116 -6.28 -12.16 2.60
C ARG A 116 -6.33 -10.93 1.70
N LEU A 117 -6.70 -9.76 2.23
CA LEU A 117 -6.66 -8.51 1.48
C LEU A 117 -5.24 -8.18 1.00
N HIS A 118 -4.20 -8.49 1.80
CA HIS A 118 -2.80 -8.20 1.45
C HIS A 118 -2.29 -8.93 0.21
N ARG A 119 -3.06 -9.83 -0.42
CA ARG A 119 -2.76 -10.35 -1.77
C ARG A 119 -2.56 -9.25 -2.82
N PHE A 120 -3.15 -8.07 -2.61
CA PHE A 120 -2.92 -6.93 -3.52
C PHE A 120 -1.46 -6.49 -3.55
N ARG A 121 -0.66 -6.84 -2.53
CA ARG A 121 0.77 -6.52 -2.45
C ARG A 121 1.61 -7.19 -3.54
N PHE A 122 1.06 -8.11 -4.36
CA PHE A 122 1.76 -8.56 -5.57
C PHE A 122 2.08 -7.43 -6.56
N ILE A 123 1.41 -6.29 -6.48
CA ILE A 123 1.83 -5.06 -7.19
C ILE A 123 3.27 -4.65 -6.84
N GLY A 124 3.78 -5.00 -5.66
CA GLY A 124 5.18 -4.77 -5.30
C GLY A 124 6.18 -5.43 -6.25
N SER A 125 5.77 -6.40 -7.08
CA SER A 125 6.60 -6.93 -8.16
C SER A 125 7.12 -5.86 -9.14
N PHE A 126 6.46 -4.69 -9.23
CA PHE A 126 6.97 -3.56 -9.99
C PHE A 126 8.28 -2.99 -9.45
N PHE A 127 8.60 -3.13 -8.16
CA PHE A 127 9.94 -2.79 -7.65
C PHE A 127 11.03 -3.65 -8.30
N LEU A 128 10.75 -4.94 -8.53
CA LEU A 128 11.68 -5.82 -9.24
C LEU A 128 11.77 -5.45 -10.72
N LEU A 129 10.66 -5.17 -11.39
CA LEU A 129 10.67 -4.74 -12.79
C LEU A 129 11.46 -3.44 -12.98
N LEU A 130 11.20 -2.43 -12.15
CA LEU A 130 11.93 -1.17 -12.17
C LEU A 130 13.43 -1.39 -11.94
N PHE A 131 13.81 -2.24 -10.98
CA PHE A 131 15.21 -2.63 -10.80
C PHE A 131 15.80 -3.33 -12.05
N LEU A 132 15.09 -4.29 -12.64
CA LEU A 132 15.56 -5.03 -13.82
C LEU A 132 15.79 -4.14 -15.04
N PHE A 133 15.00 -3.06 -15.18
CA PHE A 133 15.18 -2.06 -16.22
C PHE A 133 16.16 -0.93 -15.83
N GLY A 134 16.80 -1.02 -14.66
CA GLY A 134 17.80 -0.06 -14.21
C GLY A 134 17.23 1.24 -13.65
N GLU A 135 15.93 1.30 -13.33
CA GLU A 135 15.23 2.48 -12.81
C GLU A 135 15.28 2.60 -11.29
N LEU A 136 15.65 1.53 -10.60
CA LEU A 136 15.84 1.52 -9.16
C LEU A 136 17.18 0.89 -8.76
N PRO A 137 17.83 1.41 -7.69
CA PRO A 137 18.95 0.75 -7.08
C PRO A 137 18.61 -0.69 -6.67
N PRO A 138 19.51 -1.66 -6.87
CA PRO A 138 19.23 -3.07 -6.60
C PRO A 138 18.73 -3.32 -5.18
N LEU A 139 19.30 -2.62 -4.20
CA LEU A 139 18.97 -2.79 -2.79
C LEU A 139 17.47 -2.57 -2.51
N ILE A 140 16.89 -1.46 -2.98
CA ILE A 140 15.47 -1.19 -2.74
C ILE A 140 14.56 -2.00 -3.64
N GLY A 141 14.93 -2.18 -4.92
CA GLY A 141 14.12 -2.97 -5.85
C GLY A 141 13.92 -4.40 -5.37
N ILE A 142 15.00 -5.05 -4.92
CA ILE A 142 14.97 -6.42 -4.41
C ILE A 142 14.26 -6.49 -3.06
N VAL A 143 14.63 -5.65 -2.09
CA VAL A 143 14.04 -5.71 -0.73
C VAL A 143 12.54 -5.44 -0.79
N ALA A 144 12.12 -4.34 -1.41
CA ALA A 144 10.71 -3.97 -1.49
C ALA A 144 9.90 -4.99 -2.28
N GLY A 145 10.39 -5.39 -3.46
CA GLY A 145 9.66 -6.30 -4.33
C GLY A 145 9.52 -7.71 -3.76
N THR A 146 10.60 -8.27 -3.20
CA THR A 146 10.54 -9.60 -2.59
C THR A 146 9.73 -9.61 -1.30
N GLY A 147 9.86 -8.58 -0.45
CA GLY A 147 9.07 -8.45 0.78
C GLY A 147 7.57 -8.37 0.51
N ASP A 148 7.17 -7.60 -0.50
CA ASP A 148 5.78 -7.51 -0.95
C ASP A 148 5.25 -8.83 -1.50
N ILE A 149 6.00 -9.50 -2.38
CA ILE A 149 5.62 -10.80 -2.96
C ILE A 149 5.49 -11.87 -1.87
N LEU A 150 6.48 -11.96 -0.97
CA LEU A 150 6.46 -12.93 0.13
C LEU A 150 5.28 -12.67 1.06
N THR A 151 5.03 -11.41 1.43
CA THR A 151 3.89 -11.05 2.29
C THR A 151 2.55 -11.39 1.61
N ALA A 152 2.41 -11.08 0.32
CA ALA A 152 1.22 -11.39 -0.47
C ALA A 152 0.98 -12.90 -0.59
N ALA A 153 2.01 -13.67 -0.96
CA ALA A 153 1.91 -15.12 -1.14
C ALA A 153 1.60 -15.85 0.17
N THR A 154 2.30 -15.50 1.24
CA THR A 154 2.07 -16.11 2.56
C THR A 154 0.72 -15.72 3.17
N SER A 155 0.10 -14.61 2.75
CA SER A 155 -1.23 -14.21 3.20
C SER A 155 -2.31 -15.26 2.93
N PHE A 156 -2.22 -16.01 1.82
CA PHE A 156 -3.17 -17.07 1.50
C PHE A 156 -3.11 -18.21 2.51
N TRP A 157 -1.89 -18.63 2.85
CA TRP A 157 -1.67 -19.68 3.84
C TRP A 157 -2.14 -19.24 5.23
N VAL A 158 -1.73 -18.05 5.68
CA VAL A 158 -2.14 -17.53 7.00
C VAL A 158 -3.66 -17.35 7.08
N ALA A 159 -4.29 -16.80 6.04
CA ALA A 159 -5.75 -16.68 5.99
C ALA A 159 -6.46 -18.04 6.01
N LYS A 160 -5.90 -19.07 5.35
CA LYS A 160 -6.43 -20.44 5.39
C LYS A 160 -6.33 -21.02 6.80
N GLN A 161 -5.18 -20.90 7.46
CA GLN A 161 -5.00 -21.37 8.84
C GLN A 161 -5.98 -20.69 9.81
N LEU A 162 -6.22 -19.39 9.65
CA LEU A 162 -7.21 -18.65 10.44
C LEU A 162 -8.64 -19.13 10.18
N LYS A 163 -9.02 -19.39 8.92
CA LYS A 163 -10.36 -19.92 8.58
C LYS A 163 -10.61 -21.31 9.12
N GLN A 164 -9.59 -22.15 9.17
CA GLN A 164 -9.68 -23.53 9.65
C GLN A 164 -9.57 -23.64 11.17
N ASN A 165 -9.44 -22.52 11.90
CA ASN A 165 -9.15 -22.50 13.33
C ASN A 165 -7.97 -23.41 13.70
N ALA A 166 -6.95 -23.47 12.84
CA ALA A 166 -5.83 -24.39 13.00
C ALA A 166 -5.03 -24.07 14.28
N PRO A 167 -4.39 -25.07 14.90
CA PRO A 167 -3.51 -24.83 16.03
C PRO A 167 -2.46 -23.77 15.70
N LYS A 168 -2.24 -22.81 16.61
CA LYS A 168 -1.29 -21.70 16.44
C LYS A 168 -1.62 -20.71 15.30
N ALA A 169 -2.78 -20.77 14.65
CA ALA A 169 -3.15 -19.84 13.55
C ALA A 169 -3.01 -18.36 13.96
N ARG A 170 -3.41 -18.02 15.19
CA ARG A 170 -3.25 -16.67 15.76
C ARG A 170 -1.77 -16.25 15.87
N ARG A 171 -0.89 -17.17 16.32
CA ARG A 171 0.55 -16.91 16.41
C ARG A 171 1.15 -16.68 15.03
N TRP A 172 0.79 -17.51 14.05
CA TRP A 172 1.22 -17.32 12.66
C TRP A 172 0.76 -15.98 12.09
N ALA A 173 -0.49 -15.58 12.38
CA ALA A 173 -1.00 -14.27 11.99
C ALA A 173 -0.21 -13.12 12.62
N TYR A 174 0.15 -13.19 13.91
CA TYR A 174 1.01 -12.18 14.54
C TYR A 174 2.39 -12.09 13.89
N VAL A 175 3.05 -13.22 13.65
CA VAL A 175 4.38 -13.26 13.02
C VAL A 175 4.32 -12.68 11.61
N TRP A 176 3.38 -13.14 10.79
CA TRP A 176 3.17 -12.64 9.43
C TRP A 176 2.83 -11.15 9.40
N ASN A 177 1.95 -10.70 10.31
CA ASN A 177 1.56 -9.29 10.37
C ASN A 177 2.73 -8.39 10.78
N THR A 178 3.60 -8.89 11.67
CA THR A 178 4.82 -8.18 12.08
C THR A 178 5.83 -8.13 10.95
N PHE A 179 6.06 -9.24 10.26
CA PHE A 179 6.93 -9.30 9.09
C PHE A 179 6.48 -8.30 8.01
N GLY A 180 5.20 -8.35 7.62
CA GLY A 180 4.67 -7.46 6.58
C GLY A 180 4.68 -5.97 6.96
N LEU A 181 4.52 -5.65 8.25
CA LEU A 181 4.65 -4.28 8.74
C LEU A 181 6.11 -3.81 8.74
N LEU A 182 7.04 -4.63 9.20
CA LEU A 182 8.46 -4.29 9.19
C LEU A 182 8.99 -4.10 7.78
N ASP A 183 8.55 -4.93 6.84
CA ASP A 183 8.91 -4.82 5.42
C ASP A 183 8.55 -3.46 4.82
N ILE A 184 7.31 -2.99 4.99
CA ILE A 184 6.88 -1.70 4.43
C ILE A 184 7.56 -0.50 5.12
N LEU A 185 7.83 -0.61 6.43
CA LEU A 185 8.56 0.40 7.19
C LEU A 185 10.04 0.47 6.76
N ALA A 186 10.68 -0.70 6.61
CA ALA A 186 12.07 -0.81 6.15
C ALA A 186 12.21 -0.27 4.72
N THR A 187 11.28 -0.61 3.82
CA THR A 187 11.24 -0.09 2.45
C THR A 187 11.11 1.44 2.43
N SER A 188 10.23 2.00 3.26
CA SER A 188 10.04 3.46 3.33
C SER A 188 11.27 4.18 3.92
N ALA A 189 11.92 3.59 4.92
CA ALA A 189 13.16 4.09 5.48
C ALA A 189 14.30 4.02 4.46
N LEU A 190 14.41 2.89 3.75
CA LEU A 190 15.42 2.68 2.71
C LEU A 190 15.25 3.66 1.54
N ALA A 191 14.02 3.94 1.11
CA ALA A 191 13.74 4.97 0.11
C ALA A 191 14.28 6.34 0.56
N SER A 192 14.03 6.71 1.82
CA SER A 192 14.52 7.98 2.39
C SER A 192 16.05 8.03 2.47
N MET A 193 16.69 6.94 2.91
CA MET A 193 18.15 6.83 2.96
C MET A 193 18.78 6.92 1.56
N LEU A 194 18.20 6.26 0.56
CA LEU A 194 18.70 6.30 -0.81
C LEU A 194 18.51 7.68 -1.44
N THR A 195 17.39 8.36 -1.18
CA THR A 195 17.22 9.76 -1.59
C THR A 195 18.28 10.66 -0.96
N GLN A 196 18.56 10.53 0.34
CA GLN A 196 19.63 11.30 1.00
C GLN A 196 21.00 11.04 0.36
N ARG A 197 21.31 9.77 0.07
CA ARG A 197 22.56 9.39 -0.57
C ARG A 197 22.66 9.96 -1.99
N ALA A 198 21.59 9.91 -2.78
CA ALA A 198 21.54 10.50 -4.11
C ALA A 198 21.79 12.01 -4.07
N MET A 199 21.19 12.72 -3.11
CA MET A 199 21.39 14.17 -2.92
C MET A 199 22.83 14.55 -2.60
N THR A 200 23.55 13.70 -1.86
CA THR A 200 24.91 13.99 -1.37
C THR A 200 26.01 13.50 -2.30
N THR A 201 25.76 12.42 -3.03
CA THR A 201 26.79 11.76 -3.87
C THR A 201 26.50 11.81 -5.36
N GLY A 202 25.32 12.27 -5.77
CA GLY A 202 24.87 12.21 -7.16
C GLY A 202 24.59 10.79 -7.67
N SER A 203 24.58 9.78 -6.78
CA SER A 203 24.22 8.42 -7.14
C SER A 203 22.74 8.31 -7.53
N GLN A 204 22.37 7.23 -8.22
CA GLN A 204 20.96 6.91 -8.47
C GLN A 204 20.16 6.83 -7.16
N GLY A 205 19.01 7.50 -7.12
CA GLY A 205 18.08 7.49 -6.00
C GLY A 205 16.84 6.66 -6.31
N VAL A 206 15.68 7.19 -5.97
CA VAL A 206 14.36 6.54 -6.18
C VAL A 206 13.44 7.42 -7.02
N GLU A 207 14.00 8.17 -7.95
CA GLU A 207 13.32 9.16 -8.79
C GLU A 207 12.23 8.54 -9.66
N ALA A 208 12.42 7.27 -10.06
CA ALA A 208 11.39 6.50 -10.76
C ALA A 208 10.09 6.40 -9.95
N LEU A 209 10.16 6.32 -8.61
CA LEU A 209 8.99 6.32 -7.72
C LEU A 209 8.39 7.71 -7.51
N ALA A 210 9.03 8.78 -7.97
CA ALA A 210 8.43 10.11 -8.01
C ALA A 210 7.79 10.42 -9.37
N SER A 211 8.01 9.57 -10.37
CA SER A 211 7.55 9.75 -11.75
C SER A 211 6.23 9.03 -12.02
N PHE A 212 5.40 9.59 -12.90
CA PHE A 212 4.17 8.91 -13.32
C PHE A 212 4.49 7.67 -14.19
N PRO A 213 3.75 6.56 -14.03
CA PRO A 213 2.64 6.34 -13.08
C PRO A 213 3.08 5.80 -11.71
N PHE A 214 4.36 5.47 -11.54
CA PHE A 214 4.86 4.77 -10.35
C PHE A 214 4.81 5.61 -9.07
N CYS A 215 4.61 6.93 -9.16
CA CYS A 215 4.32 7.80 -8.02
C CYS A 215 3.12 7.36 -7.18
N PHE A 216 2.21 6.56 -7.75
CA PHE A 216 1.13 5.94 -6.99
C PHE A 216 1.60 4.93 -5.95
N ILE A 217 2.75 4.27 -6.15
CA ILE A 217 3.30 3.30 -5.19
C ILE A 217 3.57 3.98 -3.84
N PRO A 218 4.49 4.95 -3.72
CA PRO A 218 4.75 5.62 -2.46
C PRO A 218 3.52 6.41 -1.98
N ALA A 219 2.71 6.98 -2.88
CA ALA A 219 1.57 7.78 -2.46
C ALA A 219 0.50 6.99 -1.70
N PHE A 220 0.15 5.80 -2.20
CA PHE A 220 -0.95 5.00 -1.67
C PHE A 220 -0.49 3.85 -0.78
N ALA A 221 0.53 3.09 -1.20
CA ALA A 221 0.77 1.75 -0.67
C ALA A 221 1.26 1.77 0.79
N PRO A 222 2.32 2.52 1.18
CA PRO A 222 2.82 2.49 2.55
C PRO A 222 1.76 2.87 3.58
N ALA A 223 1.06 3.98 3.36
CA ALA A 223 0.04 4.47 4.29
C ALA A 223 -1.09 3.46 4.50
N THR A 224 -1.60 2.92 3.40
CA THR A 224 -2.68 1.93 3.41
C THR A 224 -2.25 0.61 4.04
N ILE A 225 -1.08 0.09 3.67
CA ILE A 225 -0.55 -1.18 4.16
C ILE A 225 -0.29 -1.11 5.67
N ILE A 226 0.31 -0.01 6.17
CA ILE A 226 0.52 0.22 7.60
C ILE A 226 -0.83 0.21 8.33
N PHE A 227 -1.80 0.98 7.84
CA PHE A 227 -3.14 1.04 8.43
C PHE A 227 -3.79 -0.36 8.53
N LEU A 228 -3.71 -1.16 7.47
CA LEU A 228 -4.27 -2.52 7.45
C LEU A 228 -3.57 -3.46 8.44
N HIS A 229 -2.24 -3.43 8.54
CA HIS A 229 -1.49 -4.22 9.53
C HIS A 229 -1.86 -3.83 10.97
N LEU A 230 -2.04 -2.54 11.24
CA LEU A 230 -2.50 -2.07 12.56
C LEU A 230 -3.93 -2.52 12.87
N THR A 231 -4.81 -2.54 11.88
CA THR A 231 -6.16 -3.09 12.02
C THR A 231 -6.13 -4.58 12.34
N ILE A 232 -5.26 -5.36 11.68
CA ILE A 232 -5.09 -6.78 11.97
C ILE A 232 -4.60 -7.00 13.40
N TYR A 233 -3.61 -6.23 13.90
CA TYR A 233 -3.19 -6.33 15.30
C TYR A 233 -4.33 -6.06 16.28
N ARG A 234 -5.14 -5.02 16.03
CA ARG A 234 -6.30 -4.71 16.86
C ARG A 234 -7.30 -5.86 16.86
N ARG A 235 -7.59 -6.43 15.69
CA ARG A 235 -8.52 -7.55 15.54
C ARG A 235 -7.99 -8.82 16.23
N LEU A 236 -6.71 -9.14 16.10
CA LEU A 236 -6.08 -10.28 16.75
C LEU A 236 -6.07 -10.18 18.28
N ARG A 237 -6.18 -8.98 18.88
CA ARG A 237 -6.31 -8.81 20.34
C ARG A 237 -7.72 -9.09 20.87
N GLN A 238 -8.73 -9.07 20.00
CA GLN A 238 -10.15 -9.21 20.34
C GLN A 238 -10.70 -10.63 20.13
N VAL A 239 -9.88 -11.51 19.54
CA VAL A 239 -10.14 -12.94 19.34
C VAL A 239 -9.29 -13.71 20.33
#